data_AF-A0A520BJ63-F1
#
_entry.id   AF-A0A520BJ63-F1
#
_cell.length_a   1.000
_cell.length_b   1.000
_cell.length_c   1.000
_cell.angle_alpha   90.00
_cell.angle_beta   90.00
_cell.angle_gamma   90.00
#
_symmetry.space_group_name_H-M   'P 1'
#
loop_
_entity.id
_entity.type
_entity.pdbx_description
1 polymer ?
#
loop_
_entity_poly.entity_id
_entity_poly.type
_entity_poly.pdbx_seq_one_letter_code
_entity_poly.pdbx_strand_id
1 'polypeptide(L)'
;IEYIKKYISTEQVEAFVIGDPKQMDGSDSDSKQHVKGFSTSLKKAFPTIPQHWVDERFTSKMAHQTIMQSGLKKSDRRDKERVDTIAATIILQYFMESNRL
;
A
#
# COMPACT_ATOMS: atom_id res chain seq x y z
N ILE A 1 -1.18 15.36 2.87
CA ILE A 1 -2.60 14.91 2.87
C ILE A 1 -3.50 15.72 1.93
N GLU A 2 -3.08 16.91 1.46
CA GLU A 2 -3.90 17.79 0.59
C GLU A 2 -4.44 17.09 -0.67
N TYR A 3 -3.61 16.31 -1.36
CA TYR A 3 -4.07 15.52 -2.51
C TYR A 3 -5.25 14.60 -2.16
N ILE A 4 -5.17 13.90 -1.02
CA ILE A 4 -6.20 12.97 -0.57
C ILE A 4 -7.50 13.70 -0.23
N LYS A 5 -7.42 14.88 0.41
CA LYS A 5 -8.60 15.73 0.65
C LYS A 5 -9.29 16.11 -0.65
N LYS A 6 -8.52 16.55 -1.65
CA LYS A 6 -9.05 16.91 -2.97
C LYS A 6 -9.70 15.70 -3.64
N TYR A 7 -9.03 14.54 -3.61
CA TYR A 7 -9.53 13.32 -4.23
C TYR A 7 -10.86 12.84 -3.62
N ILE A 8 -10.97 12.83 -2.29
CA ILE A 8 -12.20 12.43 -1.59
C ILE A 8 -13.35 13.42 -1.80
N SER A 9 -13.04 14.69 -2.12
CA SER A 9 -14.09 15.65 -2.47
C SER A 9 -14.71 15.41 -3.85
N THR A 10 -14.00 14.67 -4.72
CA THR A 10 -14.45 14.36 -6.08
C THR A 10 -14.93 12.92 -6.24
N GLU A 11 -14.41 12.00 -5.42
CA GLU A 11 -14.68 10.56 -5.51
C GLU A 11 -15.22 10.01 -4.19
N GLN A 12 -16.18 9.08 -4.27
CA GLN A 12 -16.67 8.38 -3.08
C GLN A 12 -15.65 7.33 -2.64
N VAL A 13 -15.03 7.55 -1.48
CA VAL A 13 -14.05 6.63 -0.89
C VAL A 13 -14.65 5.91 0.30
N GLU A 14 -14.75 4.59 0.20
CA GLU A 14 -15.33 3.74 1.26
C GLU A 14 -14.32 3.35 2.34
N ALA A 15 -13.05 3.19 1.99
CA ALA A 15 -12.02 2.75 2.93
C ALA A 15 -10.60 3.13 2.46
N PHE A 16 -9.67 3.20 3.41
CA PHE A 16 -8.23 3.22 3.12
C PHE A 16 -7.63 1.84 3.38
N VAL A 17 -6.85 1.34 2.43
CA VAL A 17 -6.05 0.12 2.60
C VAL A 17 -4.59 0.52 2.74
N ILE A 18 -3.94 0.06 3.81
CA ILE A 18 -2.59 0.46 4.21
C ILE A 18 -1.74 -0.80 4.35
N GLY A 19 -0.55 -0.80 3.73
CA GLY A 19 0.45 -1.84 3.95
C GLY A 19 0.97 -1.80 5.39
N ASP A 20 1.03 -2.95 6.05
CA ASP A 20 1.68 -3.15 7.34
C ASP A 20 3.10 -3.69 7.09
N PRO A 21 4.13 -2.83 7.09
CA PRO A 21 5.47 -3.26 6.74
C PRO A 21 6.06 -4.05 7.92
N LYS A 22 6.18 -5.36 7.69
CA LYS A 22 6.80 -6.30 8.62
C LYS A 22 8.03 -6.93 7.98
N GLN A 23 8.97 -7.33 8.81
CA GLN A 23 10.09 -8.17 8.44
C GLN A 23 9.63 -9.62 8.25
N MET A 24 10.47 -10.46 7.63
CA MET A 24 10.13 -11.86 7.36
C MET A 24 9.87 -12.68 8.64
N ASP A 25 10.50 -12.31 9.75
CA ASP A 25 10.28 -12.89 11.07
C ASP A 25 9.01 -12.38 11.80
N GLY A 26 8.29 -11.44 11.18
CA GLY A 26 7.08 -10.83 11.71
C GLY A 26 7.32 -9.61 12.60
N SER A 27 8.58 -9.22 12.83
CA SER A 27 8.91 -7.99 13.54
C SER A 27 8.57 -6.74 12.70
N ASP A 28 8.45 -5.60 13.37
CA ASP A 28 8.15 -4.33 12.72
C ASP A 28 9.36 -3.83 11.91
N SER A 29 9.12 -3.30 10.69
CA SER A 29 10.19 -2.65 9.93
C SER A 29 10.50 -1.25 10.48
N ASP A 30 11.68 -0.71 10.14
CA ASP A 30 12.03 0.69 10.43
C ASP A 30 11.03 1.69 9.80
N SER A 31 10.46 1.33 8.64
CA SER A 31 9.47 2.15 7.95
C SER A 31 8.09 2.14 8.62
N LYS A 32 7.80 1.17 9.51
CA LYS A 32 6.49 1.04 10.14
C LYS A 32 6.11 2.27 10.95
N GLN A 33 7.06 2.90 11.64
CA GLN A 33 6.78 4.12 12.40
C GLN A 33 6.29 5.25 11.49
N HIS A 34 6.89 5.40 10.30
CA HIS A 34 6.46 6.40 9.33
C HIS A 34 5.05 6.10 8.79
N VAL A 35 4.78 4.85 8.43
CA VAL A 35 3.44 4.43 7.95
C VAL A 35 2.39 4.63 9.03
N LYS A 36 2.69 4.29 10.29
CA LYS A 36 1.80 4.49 11.44
C LYS A 36 1.52 5.97 11.71
N GLY A 37 2.53 6.83 11.61
CA GLY A 37 2.37 8.29 11.74
C GLY A 37 1.44 8.85 10.66
N PHE A 38 1.60 8.38 9.42
CA PHE A 38 0.74 8.77 8.31
C PHE A 38 -0.70 8.26 8.45
N SER A 39 -0.88 7.00 8.82
CA SER A 39 -2.19 6.40 9.14
C SER A 39 -2.92 7.20 10.23
N THR A 40 -2.20 7.60 11.29
CA THR A 40 -2.75 8.43 12.37
C THR A 40 -3.22 9.79 11.83
N SER A 41 -2.43 10.42 10.97
CA SER A 41 -2.79 11.69 10.32
C SER A 41 -4.02 11.55 9.42
N LEU A 42 -4.12 10.44 8.68
CA LEU A 42 -5.29 10.09 7.87
C LEU A 42 -6.53 9.90 8.75
N LYS A 43 -6.41 9.16 9.86
CA LYS A 43 -7.54 8.89 10.75
C LYS A 43 -8.06 10.16 11.42
N LYS A 44 -7.16 11.08 11.75
CA LYS A 44 -7.52 12.40 12.29
C LYS A 44 -8.23 13.27 11.25
N ALA A 45 -7.78 13.23 10.00
CA ALA A 45 -8.38 14.02 8.92
C ALA A 45 -9.72 13.45 8.42
N PHE A 46 -9.86 12.12 8.43
CA PHE A 46 -11.00 11.39 7.89
C PHE A 46 -11.48 10.33 8.90
N PRO A 47 -12.06 10.74 10.04
CA PRO A 47 -12.39 9.82 11.14
C PRO A 47 -13.46 8.79 10.76
N THR A 48 -14.35 9.13 9.82
CA THR A 48 -15.46 8.29 9.36
C THR A 48 -15.04 7.22 8.36
N ILE A 49 -13.92 7.40 7.66
CA ILE A 49 -13.44 6.41 6.67
C ILE A 49 -12.64 5.33 7.41
N PRO A 50 -13.02 4.04 7.29
CA PRO A 50 -12.28 2.93 7.89
C PRO A 50 -10.88 2.78 7.27
N GLN A 51 -9.97 2.23 8.08
CA GLN A 51 -8.62 1.89 7.65
C GLN A 51 -8.39 0.39 7.85
N HIS A 52 -7.91 -0.28 6.81
CA HIS A 52 -7.57 -1.69 6.84
C HIS A 52 -6.07 -1.87 6.63
N TRP A 53 -5.47 -2.72 7.45
CA TRP A 53 -4.05 -3.03 7.39
C TRP A 53 -3.83 -4.37 6.72
N VAL A 54 -2.91 -4.42 5.78
CA VAL A 54 -2.59 -5.62 4.99
C VAL A 54 -1.12 -5.94 5.13
N ASP A 55 -0.81 -7.19 5.46
CA ASP A 55 0.57 -7.66 5.60
C ASP A 55 1.35 -7.52 4.29
N GLU A 56 2.42 -6.74 4.33
CA GLU A 56 3.19 -6.35 3.14
C GLU A 56 4.41 -7.27 2.87
N ARG A 57 4.69 -8.27 3.71
CA ARG A 57 5.97 -9.04 3.69
C ARG A 57 6.36 -9.63 2.34
N PHE A 58 5.37 -10.03 1.54
CA PHE A 58 5.61 -10.65 0.24
C PHE A 58 5.38 -9.71 -0.94
N THR A 59 4.81 -8.52 -0.74
CA THR A 59 4.35 -7.66 -1.85
C THR A 59 5.51 -7.06 -2.62
N SER A 60 6.59 -6.64 -1.96
CA SER A 60 7.77 -6.09 -2.63
C SER A 60 8.45 -7.14 -3.52
N LYS A 61 8.59 -8.37 -3.01
CA LYS A 61 9.15 -9.49 -3.78
C LYS A 61 8.24 -9.86 -4.95
N MET A 62 6.93 -9.92 -4.74
CA MET A 62 5.95 -10.18 -5.79
C MET A 62 5.95 -9.06 -6.84
N ALA A 63 5.99 -7.78 -6.44
CA ALA A 63 6.07 -6.64 -7.33
C ALA A 63 7.31 -6.71 -8.22
N HIS A 64 8.48 -6.99 -7.63
CA HIS A 64 9.71 -7.22 -8.38
C HIS A 64 9.60 -8.41 -9.35
N GLN A 65 8.99 -9.52 -8.94
CA GLN A 65 8.75 -10.66 -9.83
C GLN A 65 7.80 -10.31 -10.98
N THR A 66 6.72 -9.58 -10.72
CA THR A 66 5.76 -9.11 -11.73
C THR A 66 6.44 -8.22 -12.76
N ILE A 67 7.29 -7.28 -12.33
CA ILE A 67 8.08 -6.42 -13.23
C ILE A 67 9.09 -7.25 -14.05
N MET A 68 9.66 -8.31 -13.46
CA MET A 68 10.56 -9.20 -14.19
C MET A 68 9.83 -9.98 -15.29
N GLN A 69 8.60 -10.43 -15.01
CA GLN A 69 7.78 -11.22 -15.93
C GLN A 69 7.13 -10.38 -17.04
N SER A 70 6.93 -9.08 -16.83
CA SER A 70 6.36 -8.17 -17.83
C SER A 70 7.30 -7.81 -19.00
N GLY A 71 8.51 -8.37 -19.04
CA GLY A 71 9.48 -8.15 -20.12
C GLY A 71 10.21 -6.80 -20.06
N LEU A 72 10.06 -6.05 -18.96
CA LEU A 72 10.68 -4.74 -18.78
C LEU A 72 12.20 -4.81 -18.55
N LYS A 73 12.91 -3.78 -19.01
CA LYS A 73 14.38 -3.70 -18.97
C LYS A 73 14.87 -3.54 -17.52
N LYS A 74 16.13 -3.90 -17.25
CA LYS A 74 16.74 -3.77 -15.91
C LYS A 74 16.69 -2.34 -15.33
N SER A 75 16.67 -1.32 -16.18
CA SER A 75 16.49 0.09 -15.77
C SER A 75 15.15 0.33 -15.09
N ASP A 76 14.09 -0.25 -15.65
CA ASP A 76 12.71 -0.04 -15.21
C ASP A 76 12.44 -0.74 -13.88
N ARG A 77 13.26 -1.73 -13.53
CA ARG A 77 13.22 -2.48 -12.25
C ARG A 77 13.80 -1.68 -11.07
N ARG A 78 14.57 -0.63 -11.36
CA ARG A 78 15.17 0.26 -10.35
C ARG A 78 14.30 1.49 -10.09
N ASP A 79 13.24 1.67 -10.88
CA ASP A 79 12.29 2.75 -10.68
C ASP A 79 11.43 2.42 -9.46
N LYS A 80 11.78 3.07 -8.34
CA LYS A 80 11.13 2.86 -7.05
C LYS A 80 9.65 3.24 -7.09
N GLU A 81 9.28 4.28 -7.83
CA GLU A 81 7.88 4.72 -7.91
C GLU A 81 7.00 3.66 -8.57
N ARG A 82 7.52 2.97 -9.59
CA ARG A 82 6.80 1.86 -10.24
C ARG A 82 6.66 0.66 -9.32
N VAL A 83 7.73 0.29 -8.61
CA VAL A 83 7.69 -0.81 -7.63
C VAL A 83 6.65 -0.52 -6.56
N ASP A 84 6.65 0.70 -6.01
CA ASP A 84 5.71 1.13 -4.97
C ASP A 84 4.26 1.13 -5.47
N THR A 85 4.01 1.55 -6.72
CA THR A 85 2.67 1.52 -7.35
C THR A 85 2.16 0.09 -7.52
N ILE A 86 3.03 -0.83 -7.96
CA ILE A 86 2.66 -2.25 -8.14
C ILE A 86 2.42 -2.90 -6.78
N ALA A 87 3.25 -2.60 -5.77
CA ALA A 87 3.05 -3.07 -4.41
C ALA A 87 1.70 -2.60 -3.85
N ALA A 88 1.35 -1.32 -4.01
CA ALA A 88 0.05 -0.78 -3.60
C ALA A 88 -1.12 -1.49 -4.30
N THR A 89 -0.97 -1.82 -5.58
CA THR A 89 -1.98 -2.56 -6.35
C THR A 89 -2.17 -3.99 -5.80
N ILE A 90 -1.07 -4.68 -5.51
CA ILE A 90 -1.09 -6.04 -4.92
C ILE A 90 -1.74 -6.02 -3.53
N ILE A 91 -1.43 -5.03 -2.70
CA ILE A 91 -2.05 -4.83 -1.39
C ILE A 91 -3.56 -4.69 -1.51
N LEU A 92 -4.02 -3.84 -2.45
CA LEU A 92 -5.44 -3.63 -2.69
C LEU A 92 -6.13 -4.92 -3.18
N GLN A 93 -5.51 -5.64 -4.12
CA GLN A 93 -6.03 -6.90 -4.62
C GLN A 93 -6.19 -7.92 -3.50
N TYR A 94 -5.17 -8.10 -2.66
CA TYR A 94 -5.23 -9.01 -1.51
C TYR A 94 -6.38 -8.64 -0.56
N PHE A 95 -6.54 -7.35 -0.26
CA PHE A 95 -7.65 -6.87 0.56
C PHE A 95 -9.01 -7.22 -0.06
N MET A 96 -9.21 -6.93 -1.35
CA MET A 96 -10.47 -7.22 -2.04
C MET A 96 -10.78 -8.72 -2.12
N GLU A 97 -9.77 -9.56 -2.32
CA GLU A 97 -9.94 -11.02 -2.35
C GLU A 97 -10.27 -11.58 -0.96
N SER A 98 -9.64 -11.05 0.10
CA SER A 98 -9.89 -11.49 1.48
C SER A 98 -11.29 -11.13 1.99
N ASN A 99 -11.91 -10.06 1.46
CA ASN A 99 -13.26 -9.61 1.85
C ASN A 99 -14.38 -10.12 0.93
N ARG A 100 -14.06 -11.03 -0.01
CA ARG A 100 -15.00 -11.50 -1.04
C ARG A 100 -15.89 -12.68 -0.60
N LEU A 101 -16.16 -12.82 0.71
CA LEU A 101 -17.03 -13.85 1.27
C LEU A 101 -18.48 -13.40 1.35
#